data_AF-A0A926BKL4-F1
#
_entry.id   AF-A0A926BKL4-F1
#
_cell.length_a   1.000
_cell.length_b   1.000
_cell.length_c   1.000
_cell.angle_alpha   90.00
_cell.angle_beta   90.00
_cell.angle_gamma   90.00
#
_symmetry.space_group_name_H-M   'P 1'
#
loop_
_entity.id
_entity.type
_entity.pdbx_description
1 polymer ?
#
loop_
_entity_poly.entity_id
_entity_poly.type
_entity_poly.pdbx_seq_one_letter_code
_entity_poly.pdbx_strand_id
1 'polypeptide(L)'
;LFGIGTVICAALAGMFPRPASAIELLTNGNFETDPGSGFAPGWTRFEQTGSVGQFYLDTPGSTVFSANELGTPQTTEGGARYAVSVAANATGTQSGAGAHSLSQSFSLPGNATSVTLRYQFFAQNYRQLGTAGGEAGLDYTRGTPDGNGGFINMHARVDILRDGALPLSTNASDIIRTVEAPFSRAANGSVWEVKQLDVTSGLQFGQTYTLRFGVVKNVDELLLGVDNVSLDYVGTVVIPETNTAGLMWLPMLLMGGMGLLRRYKAQPRTP
;
A
#
# COMPACT_ATOMS: atom_id res chain seq x y z
N LEU A 1 24.84 41.55 -54.26
CA LEU A 1 25.16 40.21 -53.72
C LEU A 1 25.19 40.36 -52.19
N PHE A 2 24.07 40.22 -51.47
CA PHE A 2 23.56 38.97 -50.84
C PHE A 2 24.67 38.11 -50.25
N GLY A 3 24.74 37.77 -48.97
CA GLY A 3 23.89 38.02 -47.79
C GLY A 3 24.50 37.26 -46.60
N ILE A 4 24.56 37.87 -45.42
CA ILE A 4 25.03 37.25 -44.17
C ILE A 4 23.83 36.52 -43.56
N GLY A 5 23.79 35.20 -43.72
CA GLY A 5 22.76 34.33 -43.13
C GLY A 5 23.21 33.83 -41.76
N THR A 6 22.82 34.53 -40.69
CA THR A 6 22.91 34.02 -39.32
C THR A 6 21.82 32.98 -39.13
N VAL A 7 22.21 31.71 -39.00
CA VAL A 7 21.32 30.61 -38.63
C VAL A 7 21.02 30.73 -37.14
N ILE A 8 19.82 31.20 -36.79
CA ILE A 8 19.26 31.01 -35.46
C ILE A 8 18.56 29.64 -35.48
N CYS A 9 19.29 28.59 -35.06
CA CYS A 9 18.67 27.31 -34.76
C CYS A 9 17.78 27.48 -33.51
N ALA A 10 16.47 27.47 -33.71
CA ALA A 10 15.50 27.39 -32.65
C ALA A 10 15.63 26.04 -31.93
N ALA A 11 16.09 26.04 -30.69
CA ALA A 11 16.04 24.87 -29.83
C ALA A 11 14.62 24.66 -29.30
N LEU A 12 13.74 24.06 -30.10
CA LEU A 12 12.57 23.34 -29.58
C LEU A 12 13.05 21.94 -29.13
N ALA A 13 13.72 21.89 -27.99
CA ALA A 13 14.02 20.61 -27.32
C ALA A 13 12.80 20.20 -26.49
N GLY A 14 12.28 19.00 -26.77
CA GLY A 14 10.94 18.57 -26.41
C GLY A 14 10.63 18.52 -24.91
N MET A 15 9.53 19.16 -24.53
CA MET A 15 8.76 18.77 -23.35
C MET A 15 7.90 17.56 -23.73
N PHE A 16 8.51 16.39 -23.80
CA PHE A 16 7.74 15.15 -23.79
C PHE A 16 7.24 14.91 -22.35
N PRO A 17 5.96 14.56 -22.15
CA PRO A 17 5.49 14.13 -20.84
C PRO A 17 6.32 12.91 -20.41
N ARG A 18 7.05 13.04 -19.30
CA ARG A 18 7.72 11.89 -18.68
C ARG A 18 6.63 10.96 -18.13
N PRO A 19 6.79 9.63 -18.23
CA PRO A 19 5.92 8.73 -17.49
C PRO A 19 6.01 9.10 -16.01
N ALA A 20 4.85 9.34 -15.40
CA ALA A 20 4.79 9.58 -13.96
C ALA A 20 5.32 8.34 -13.24
N SER A 21 6.35 8.51 -12.40
CA SER A 21 6.89 7.43 -11.58
C SER A 21 5.86 7.07 -10.51
N ALA A 22 5.73 5.78 -10.22
CA ALA A 22 4.96 5.31 -9.09
C ALA A 22 5.60 5.78 -7.78
N ILE A 23 4.80 6.22 -6.82
CA ILE A 23 5.24 6.74 -5.51
C ILE A 23 4.62 5.86 -4.43
N GLU A 24 5.48 5.27 -3.59
CA GLU A 24 5.11 4.42 -2.46
C GLU A 24 4.41 5.23 -1.36
N LEU A 25 3.30 4.69 -0.84
CA LEU A 25 2.49 5.30 0.22
C LEU A 25 2.70 4.65 1.59
N LEU A 26 3.18 3.40 1.64
CA LEU A 26 3.41 2.66 2.88
C LEU A 26 4.89 2.74 3.26
N THR A 27 5.15 2.68 4.56
CA THR A 27 6.50 2.55 5.09
C THR A 27 6.71 1.15 5.66
N ASN A 28 7.94 0.66 5.55
CA ASN A 28 8.37 -0.62 6.13
C ASN A 28 7.45 -1.81 5.80
N GLY A 29 6.94 -1.89 4.57
CA GLY A 29 6.09 -3.00 4.17
C GLY A 29 6.83 -4.32 3.96
N ASN A 30 8.17 -4.29 3.91
CA ASN A 30 9.04 -5.47 3.96
C ASN A 30 9.45 -5.87 5.40
N PHE A 31 8.95 -5.16 6.42
CA PHE A 31 9.14 -5.52 7.83
C PHE A 31 10.59 -5.63 8.35
N GLU A 32 11.56 -5.06 7.64
CA GLU A 32 12.98 -5.14 8.00
C GLU A 32 13.40 -4.14 9.08
N THR A 33 12.64 -3.07 9.25
CA THR A 33 12.87 -2.10 10.32
C THR A 33 12.18 -2.58 11.59
N ASP A 34 12.97 -2.94 12.60
CA ASP A 34 12.50 -3.28 13.95
C ASP A 34 13.05 -2.23 14.94
N PRO A 35 12.20 -1.36 15.53
CA PRO A 35 12.65 -0.39 16.52
C PRO A 35 12.98 -1.01 17.88
N GLY A 36 12.95 -2.35 18.01
CA GLY A 36 13.22 -3.10 19.25
C GLY A 36 11.99 -3.30 20.13
N SER A 37 10.83 -2.75 19.75
CA SER A 37 9.55 -2.85 20.47
C SER A 37 8.43 -3.49 19.65
N GLY A 38 8.71 -3.99 18.43
CA GLY A 38 7.72 -4.62 17.56
C GLY A 38 7.84 -4.13 16.12
N PHE A 39 6.71 -3.74 15.52
CA PHE A 39 6.71 -3.24 14.15
C PHE A 39 7.26 -1.81 14.07
N ALA A 40 7.90 -1.45 12.95
CA ALA A 40 8.30 -0.06 12.69
C ALA A 40 7.12 0.92 12.79
N PRO A 41 7.41 2.22 13.03
CA PRO A 41 6.41 3.27 12.94
C PRO A 41 5.62 3.19 11.62
N GLY A 42 4.29 3.14 11.71
CA GLY A 42 3.37 3.04 10.57
C GLY A 42 2.45 1.82 10.66
N TRP A 43 2.97 0.67 11.10
CA TRP A 43 2.18 -0.54 11.29
C TRP A 43 1.63 -0.64 12.71
N THR A 44 0.32 -0.84 12.82
CA THR A 44 -0.42 -0.99 14.08
C THR A 44 -1.00 -2.39 14.16
N ARG A 45 -0.92 -2.99 15.35
CA ARG A 45 -1.61 -4.23 15.67
C ARG A 45 -2.88 -3.95 16.47
N PHE A 46 -3.89 -4.79 16.29
CA PHE A 46 -5.06 -4.78 17.14
C PHE A 46 -5.58 -6.19 17.38
N GLU A 47 -6.01 -6.44 18.61
CA GLU A 47 -6.46 -7.72 19.12
C GLU A 47 -7.86 -7.55 19.72
N GLN A 48 -8.81 -8.42 19.35
CA GLN A 48 -10.10 -8.46 20.05
C GLN A 48 -9.84 -8.82 21.52
N THR A 49 -10.49 -8.11 22.45
CA THR A 49 -10.38 -8.40 23.89
C THR A 49 -10.58 -9.88 24.18
N GLY A 50 -9.62 -10.48 24.90
CA GLY A 50 -9.64 -11.92 25.23
C GLY A 50 -9.03 -12.83 24.17
N SER A 51 -8.53 -12.27 23.06
CA SER A 51 -7.80 -13.05 22.05
C SER A 51 -6.50 -13.60 22.60
N VAL A 52 -6.14 -14.80 22.13
CA VAL A 52 -4.83 -15.41 22.34
C VAL A 52 -3.98 -15.22 21.08
N GLY A 53 -2.73 -14.81 21.28
CA GLY A 53 -1.78 -14.49 20.21
C GLY A 53 -1.83 -13.03 19.77
N GLN A 54 -1.07 -12.68 18.75
CA GLN A 54 -1.03 -11.39 18.06
C GLN A 54 -0.14 -11.52 16.80
N PHE A 55 0.07 -10.42 16.07
CA PHE A 55 1.10 -10.36 15.02
C PHE A 55 2.50 -10.12 15.60
N TYR A 56 3.50 -10.78 15.02
CA TYR A 56 4.92 -10.61 15.36
C TYR A 56 5.79 -10.55 14.11
N LEU A 57 7.03 -10.09 14.30
CA LEU A 57 8.08 -10.24 13.31
C LEU A 57 8.75 -11.60 13.51
N ASP A 58 8.95 -12.32 12.41
CA ASP A 58 9.63 -13.61 12.40
C ASP A 58 10.55 -13.74 11.19
N THR A 59 11.40 -14.76 11.16
CA THR A 59 12.37 -15.04 10.09
C THR A 59 11.91 -16.20 9.21
N PRO A 60 11.97 -16.07 7.87
CA PRO A 60 11.42 -17.09 6.97
C PRO A 60 11.91 -18.52 7.24
N GLY A 61 10.93 -19.42 7.40
CA GLY A 61 11.06 -20.83 7.75
C GLY A 61 11.87 -21.15 9.00
N SER A 62 11.85 -20.23 9.97
CA SER A 62 11.90 -20.61 11.38
C SER A 62 10.66 -21.44 11.75
N THR A 63 10.74 -22.15 12.88
CA THR A 63 9.54 -22.64 13.55
C THR A 63 8.87 -21.47 14.24
N VAL A 64 7.71 -21.07 13.74
CA VAL A 64 6.83 -20.16 14.48
C VAL A 64 6.43 -20.83 15.80
N PHE A 65 6.27 -20.05 16.86
CA PHE A 65 5.66 -20.48 18.12
C PHE A 65 4.19 -20.88 17.88
N SER A 66 3.98 -22.06 17.29
CA SER A 66 2.70 -22.72 17.10
C SER A 66 2.70 -24.02 17.90
N ALA A 67 1.53 -24.43 18.38
CA ALA A 67 1.40 -25.66 19.17
C ALA A 67 1.81 -26.93 18.39
N ASN A 68 1.89 -26.81 17.06
CA ASN A 68 2.19 -27.91 16.14
C ASN A 68 3.63 -27.88 15.58
N GLU A 69 4.46 -26.90 15.95
CA GLU A 69 5.88 -26.76 15.56
C GLU A 69 6.17 -26.82 14.05
N LEU A 70 5.17 -26.71 13.17
CA LEU A 70 5.41 -26.67 11.74
C LEU A 70 6.04 -25.32 11.38
N GLY A 71 7.17 -25.37 10.68
CA GLY A 71 7.85 -24.19 10.17
C GLY A 71 6.99 -23.42 9.16
N THR A 72 7.23 -22.12 9.06
CA THR A 72 6.62 -21.33 7.99
C THR A 72 7.27 -21.63 6.66
N PRO A 73 6.59 -21.32 5.54
CA PRO A 73 7.18 -21.55 4.24
C PRO A 73 8.40 -20.65 4.08
N GLN A 74 9.45 -21.18 3.46
CA GLN A 74 10.59 -20.36 3.02
C GLN A 74 10.09 -19.36 1.98
N THR A 75 10.40 -18.07 2.15
CA THR A 75 10.17 -17.08 1.08
C THR A 75 11.40 -17.03 0.17
N THR A 76 11.20 -17.02 -1.14
CA THR A 76 12.28 -16.82 -2.12
C THR A 76 12.49 -15.35 -2.46
N GLU A 77 11.57 -14.48 -2.05
CA GLU A 77 11.58 -13.04 -2.27
C GLU A 77 11.27 -12.36 -0.94
N GLY A 78 12.21 -11.58 -0.40
CA GLY A 78 12.04 -10.92 0.90
C GLY A 78 13.37 -10.72 1.62
N GLY A 79 13.32 -10.03 2.76
CA GLY A 79 14.48 -9.79 3.58
C GLY A 79 14.64 -10.85 4.69
N ALA A 80 15.17 -10.43 5.84
CA ALA A 80 15.38 -11.31 6.98
C ALA A 80 14.11 -11.51 7.82
N ARG A 81 13.06 -10.74 7.56
CA ARG A 81 11.86 -10.67 8.40
C ARG A 81 10.57 -10.63 7.60
N TYR A 82 9.49 -11.04 8.25
CA TYR A 82 8.12 -10.90 7.77
C TYR A 82 7.17 -10.77 8.98
N ALA A 83 5.95 -10.32 8.72
CA ALA A 83 4.90 -10.28 9.74
C ALA A 83 4.12 -11.60 9.76
N VAL A 84 3.84 -12.15 10.94
CA VAL A 84 3.02 -13.37 11.06
C VAL A 84 2.08 -13.30 12.24
N SER A 85 0.82 -13.67 12.03
CA SER A 85 -0.12 -13.90 13.13
C SER A 85 0.19 -15.24 13.78
N VAL A 86 0.43 -15.25 15.08
CA VAL A 86 0.71 -16.50 15.81
C VAL A 86 -0.35 -16.76 16.85
N ALA A 87 -0.51 -18.03 17.22
CA ALA A 87 -1.47 -18.46 18.21
C ALA A 87 -0.91 -18.49 19.63
N ALA A 88 0.40 -18.47 19.83
CA ALA A 88 1.01 -18.58 21.15
C ALA A 88 1.10 -17.22 21.87
N ASN A 89 0.84 -17.23 23.18
CA ASN A 89 1.31 -16.17 24.06
C ASN A 89 2.84 -16.29 24.24
N ALA A 90 3.52 -15.24 24.72
CA ALA A 90 4.98 -15.19 24.95
C ALA A 90 5.59 -16.37 25.76
N THR A 91 4.79 -17.19 26.44
CA THR A 91 5.18 -18.39 27.19
C THR A 91 5.09 -19.70 26.39
N GLY A 92 4.70 -19.66 25.11
CA GLY A 92 4.79 -20.80 24.19
C GLY A 92 3.80 -21.96 24.42
N THR A 93 2.79 -21.80 25.28
CA THR A 93 2.02 -22.96 25.82
C THR A 93 0.53 -22.98 25.52
N GLN A 94 -0.03 -22.02 24.77
CA GLN A 94 -1.45 -22.08 24.42
C GLN A 94 -1.72 -21.64 22.99
N SER A 95 -2.21 -22.59 22.18
CA SER A 95 -3.12 -22.31 21.08
C SER A 95 -4.48 -21.87 21.65
N GLY A 96 -5.01 -20.73 21.24
CA GLY A 96 -6.32 -20.25 21.69
C GLY A 96 -7.09 -19.47 20.63
N ALA A 97 -8.37 -19.20 20.88
CA ALA A 97 -9.18 -18.39 19.97
C ALA A 97 -8.69 -16.92 19.95
N GLY A 98 -8.82 -16.25 18.82
CA GLY A 98 -8.48 -14.84 18.71
C GLY A 98 -8.84 -14.24 17.36
N ALA A 99 -9.03 -12.93 17.35
CA ALA A 99 -9.20 -12.11 16.16
C ALA A 99 -8.19 -10.97 16.21
N HIS A 100 -7.40 -10.85 15.14
CA HIS A 100 -6.21 -10.01 15.08
C HIS A 100 -6.19 -9.24 13.77
N SER A 101 -5.64 -8.03 13.81
CA SER A 101 -5.30 -7.29 12.61
C SER A 101 -3.93 -6.63 12.69
N LEU A 102 -3.32 -6.50 11.52
CA LEU A 102 -2.14 -5.70 11.25
C LEU A 102 -2.52 -4.69 10.18
N SER A 103 -2.34 -3.40 10.47
CA SER A 103 -2.80 -2.34 9.58
C SER A 103 -1.85 -1.17 9.51
N GLN A 104 -1.91 -0.44 8.39
CA GLN A 104 -1.24 0.84 8.21
C GLN A 104 -2.19 1.80 7.49
N SER A 105 -2.30 3.02 8.01
CA SER A 105 -3.07 4.08 7.39
C SER A 105 -2.22 4.79 6.33
N PHE A 106 -2.86 5.20 5.23
CA PHE A 106 -2.22 5.93 4.14
C PHE A 106 -3.14 7.04 3.63
N SER A 107 -2.55 8.16 3.21
CA SER A 107 -3.28 9.26 2.58
C SER A 107 -3.01 9.26 1.08
N LEU A 108 -4.07 9.17 0.30
CA LEU A 108 -3.99 9.14 -1.15
C LEU A 108 -3.99 10.56 -1.71
N PRO A 109 -2.94 11.00 -2.45
CA PRO A 109 -2.87 12.38 -2.92
C PRO A 109 -3.99 12.74 -3.90
N GLY A 110 -4.46 14.00 -3.85
CA GLY A 110 -5.55 14.48 -4.70
C GLY A 110 -5.24 14.47 -6.21
N ASN A 111 -3.96 14.44 -6.58
CA ASN A 111 -3.50 14.36 -7.96
C ASN A 111 -3.25 12.92 -8.43
N ALA A 112 -3.54 11.90 -7.62
CA ALA A 112 -3.42 10.50 -8.03
C ALA A 112 -4.34 10.19 -9.22
N THR A 113 -3.97 9.20 -10.02
CA THR A 113 -4.70 8.71 -11.19
C THR A 113 -4.86 7.19 -11.18
N SER A 114 -3.91 6.48 -10.59
CA SER A 114 -4.00 5.03 -10.36
C SER A 114 -3.30 4.65 -9.06
N VAL A 115 -3.74 3.56 -8.45
CA VAL A 115 -3.16 2.99 -7.24
C VAL A 115 -3.00 1.49 -7.42
N THR A 116 -1.80 0.97 -7.16
CA THR A 116 -1.47 -0.45 -7.24
C THR A 116 -1.05 -0.96 -5.87
N LEU A 117 -1.72 -2.00 -5.39
CA LEU A 117 -1.33 -2.72 -4.19
C LEU A 117 -0.56 -3.98 -4.59
N ARG A 118 0.62 -4.17 -4.01
CA ARG A 118 1.41 -5.39 -4.08
C ARG A 118 1.71 -5.90 -2.68
N TYR A 119 1.61 -7.20 -2.46
CA TYR A 119 2.04 -7.83 -1.22
C TYR A 119 2.34 -9.31 -1.45
N GLN A 120 3.05 -9.89 -0.50
CA GLN A 120 3.22 -11.32 -0.37
C GLN A 120 2.51 -11.82 0.88
N PHE A 121 1.94 -13.01 0.79
CA PHE A 121 1.29 -13.61 1.94
C PHE A 121 1.31 -15.14 1.87
N PHE A 122 1.10 -15.79 3.01
CA PHE A 122 0.67 -17.17 3.08
C PHE A 122 -0.41 -17.32 4.14
N ALA A 123 -1.26 -18.34 4.01
CA ALA A 123 -2.17 -18.75 5.08
C ALA A 123 -2.00 -20.24 5.38
N GLN A 124 -1.74 -20.59 6.63
CA GLN A 124 -1.61 -21.98 7.08
C GLN A 124 -2.70 -22.31 8.10
N ASN A 125 -3.65 -23.14 7.69
CA ASN A 125 -4.75 -23.64 8.50
C ASN A 125 -4.43 -25.05 9.00
N TYR A 126 -4.21 -25.17 10.29
CA TYR A 126 -3.77 -26.42 10.94
C TYR A 126 -4.91 -27.42 11.15
N ARG A 127 -6.17 -26.97 11.06
CA ARG A 127 -7.32 -27.87 11.05
C ARG A 127 -7.37 -28.73 9.78
N GLN A 128 -6.56 -28.40 8.76
CA GLN A 128 -6.53 -29.05 7.44
C GLN A 128 -7.87 -29.05 6.70
N LEU A 129 -8.83 -28.23 7.14
CA LEU A 129 -10.08 -27.97 6.42
C LEU A 129 -9.88 -26.72 5.55
N GLY A 130 -10.65 -26.61 4.46
CA GLY A 130 -10.70 -25.39 3.65
C GLY A 130 -11.21 -24.18 4.46
N THR A 131 -11.47 -23.06 3.77
CA THR A 131 -12.02 -21.86 4.41
C THR A 131 -13.36 -22.17 5.09
N ALA A 132 -13.45 -21.85 6.39
CA ALA A 132 -14.62 -22.15 7.20
C ALA A 132 -15.05 -20.94 8.03
N GLY A 133 -16.35 -20.60 7.98
CA GLY A 133 -16.96 -19.70 8.96
C GLY A 133 -16.85 -18.20 8.70
N GLY A 134 -16.51 -17.77 7.47
CA GLY A 134 -16.23 -16.36 7.18
C GLY A 134 -17.40 -15.37 7.33
N GLU A 135 -18.63 -15.88 7.49
CA GLU A 135 -19.86 -15.09 7.64
C GLU A 135 -19.89 -14.26 8.93
N ALA A 136 -19.18 -14.71 9.97
CA ALA A 136 -19.13 -14.03 11.26
C ALA A 136 -18.12 -12.86 11.30
N GLY A 137 -17.41 -12.60 10.20
CA GLY A 137 -16.40 -11.54 10.15
C GLY A 137 -15.18 -11.83 11.01
N LEU A 138 -14.48 -10.80 11.47
CA LEU A 138 -13.31 -10.91 12.35
C LEU A 138 -13.76 -10.88 13.83
N ASP A 139 -14.51 -11.89 14.24
CA ASP A 139 -14.98 -12.08 15.61
C ASP A 139 -14.83 -13.54 16.04
N TYR A 140 -13.90 -13.82 16.96
CA TYR A 140 -13.61 -15.20 17.38
C TYR A 140 -14.72 -15.80 18.26
N THR A 141 -15.63 -14.98 18.78
CA THR A 141 -16.75 -15.42 19.63
C THR A 141 -18.00 -15.82 18.85
N ARG A 142 -17.94 -15.69 17.52
CA ARG A 142 -19.03 -16.00 16.59
C ARG A 142 -18.52 -16.94 15.50
N GLY A 143 -19.43 -17.59 14.79
CA GLY A 143 -19.10 -18.48 13.67
C GLY A 143 -20.29 -19.26 13.13
N THR A 144 -20.04 -20.04 12.09
CA THR A 144 -21.02 -20.97 11.52
C THR A 144 -21.11 -22.23 12.39
N PRO A 145 -22.30 -22.75 12.73
CA PRO A 145 -22.44 -23.97 13.52
C PRO A 145 -21.65 -25.14 12.95
N ASP A 146 -20.96 -25.89 13.81
CA ASP A 146 -20.08 -27.00 13.40
C ASP A 146 -20.77 -28.37 13.38
N GLY A 147 -22.05 -28.42 13.73
CA GLY A 147 -22.84 -29.65 13.84
C GLY A 147 -22.64 -30.43 15.15
N ASN A 148 -21.71 -30.01 16.01
CA ASN A 148 -21.39 -30.64 17.30
C ASN A 148 -21.67 -29.72 18.50
N GLY A 149 -22.49 -28.69 18.31
CA GLY A 149 -22.83 -27.71 19.34
C GLY A 149 -21.81 -26.56 19.48
N GLY A 150 -20.79 -26.51 18.62
CA GLY A 150 -19.83 -25.41 18.51
C GLY A 150 -20.09 -24.54 17.28
N PHE A 151 -19.19 -23.60 17.03
CA PHE A 151 -19.17 -22.75 15.84
C PHE A 151 -17.75 -22.56 15.32
N ILE A 152 -17.60 -22.44 14.01
CA ILE A 152 -16.32 -22.27 13.32
C ILE A 152 -16.29 -20.86 12.74
N ASN A 153 -15.19 -20.15 12.99
CA ASN A 153 -14.79 -18.93 12.31
C ASN A 153 -13.27 -18.90 12.21
N MET A 154 -12.77 -19.26 11.03
CA MET A 154 -11.34 -19.40 10.80
C MET A 154 -10.98 -19.04 9.36
N HIS A 155 -10.54 -17.80 9.19
CA HIS A 155 -10.21 -17.21 7.90
C HIS A 155 -9.32 -15.99 8.09
N ALA A 156 -8.62 -15.67 7.02
CA ALA A 156 -7.88 -14.44 6.82
C ALA A 156 -8.60 -13.58 5.78
N ARG A 157 -8.27 -12.29 5.80
CA ARG A 157 -8.74 -11.30 4.84
C ARG A 157 -7.76 -10.15 4.67
N VAL A 158 -7.79 -9.55 3.48
CA VAL A 158 -7.10 -8.31 3.14
C VAL A 158 -8.12 -7.29 2.66
N ASP A 159 -8.14 -6.12 3.29
CA ASP A 159 -9.11 -5.07 2.99
C ASP A 159 -8.46 -3.69 2.98
N ILE A 160 -9.07 -2.78 2.22
CA ILE A 160 -8.89 -1.35 2.35
C ILE A 160 -10.14 -0.79 3.04
N LEU A 161 -9.94 -0.21 4.22
CA LEU A 161 -10.98 0.37 5.05
C LEU A 161 -11.03 1.89 4.86
N ARG A 162 -12.22 2.46 5.07
CA ARG A 162 -12.39 3.91 5.21
C ARG A 162 -11.62 4.42 6.44
N ASP A 163 -11.30 5.70 6.43
CA ASP A 163 -10.72 6.35 7.61
C ASP A 163 -11.62 6.20 8.85
N GLY A 164 -11.02 5.99 10.01
CA GLY A 164 -11.71 5.80 11.29
C GLY A 164 -12.48 4.48 11.44
N ALA A 165 -12.46 3.57 10.46
CA ALA A 165 -13.04 2.24 10.61
C ALA A 165 -12.37 1.47 11.76
N LEU A 166 -13.16 0.69 12.51
CA LEU A 166 -12.60 -0.15 13.58
C LEU A 166 -11.70 -1.24 12.99
N PRO A 167 -10.57 -1.58 13.64
CA PRO A 167 -9.57 -2.50 13.06
C PRO A 167 -10.10 -3.90 12.71
N LEU A 168 -11.12 -4.39 13.42
CA LEU A 168 -11.75 -5.69 13.16
C LEU A 168 -13.13 -5.58 12.48
N SER A 169 -13.55 -4.38 12.06
CA SER A 169 -14.85 -4.25 11.40
C SER A 169 -14.91 -5.01 10.08
N THR A 170 -16.00 -5.74 9.87
CA THR A 170 -16.31 -6.37 8.59
C THR A 170 -17.61 -5.84 8.00
N ASN A 171 -18.09 -4.70 8.49
CA ASN A 171 -19.28 -4.04 7.95
C ASN A 171 -18.98 -3.50 6.55
N ALA A 172 -19.94 -3.67 5.63
CA ALA A 172 -19.80 -3.20 4.26
C ALA A 172 -19.59 -1.67 4.16
N SER A 173 -20.10 -0.89 5.12
CA SER A 173 -19.90 0.56 5.17
C SER A 173 -18.49 0.97 5.62
N ASP A 174 -17.74 0.08 6.25
CA ASP A 174 -16.36 0.32 6.69
C ASP A 174 -15.33 -0.08 5.62
N ILE A 175 -15.70 -1.01 4.74
CA ILE A 175 -14.80 -1.59 3.73
C ILE A 175 -15.02 -0.86 2.40
N ILE A 176 -13.97 -0.19 1.93
CA ILE A 176 -13.94 0.39 0.59
C ILE A 176 -13.70 -0.69 -0.45
N ARG A 177 -12.80 -1.62 -0.14
CA ARG A 177 -12.48 -2.74 -1.01
C ARG A 177 -12.01 -3.95 -0.22
N THR A 178 -12.64 -5.08 -0.45
CA THR A 178 -12.08 -6.39 -0.10
C THR A 178 -11.12 -6.81 -1.20
N VAL A 179 -9.86 -7.01 -0.86
CA VAL A 179 -8.82 -7.45 -1.80
C VAL A 179 -8.83 -8.96 -1.91
N GLU A 180 -8.90 -9.64 -0.76
CA GLU A 180 -8.94 -11.10 -0.68
C GLU A 180 -9.66 -11.50 0.60
N ALA A 181 -10.83 -12.12 0.50
CA ALA A 181 -11.55 -12.67 1.64
C ALA A 181 -12.73 -13.56 1.18
N PRO A 182 -13.20 -14.48 2.03
CA PRO A 182 -12.45 -15.10 3.13
C PRO A 182 -11.44 -16.09 2.53
N PHE A 183 -10.27 -16.28 3.16
CA PHE A 183 -9.34 -17.31 2.71
C PHE A 183 -8.62 -18.01 3.86
N SER A 184 -8.37 -19.29 3.67
CA SER A 184 -7.43 -20.09 4.44
C SER A 184 -7.04 -21.30 3.61
N ARG A 185 -5.81 -21.80 3.77
CA ARG A 185 -5.30 -22.98 3.05
C ARG A 185 -4.82 -24.01 4.03
N ALA A 186 -4.99 -25.30 3.72
CA ALA A 186 -4.46 -26.37 4.56
C ALA A 186 -2.96 -26.15 4.83
N ALA A 187 -2.52 -26.40 6.06
CA ALA A 187 -1.14 -26.15 6.48
C ALA A 187 -0.11 -26.90 5.63
N ASN A 188 -0.39 -28.16 5.28
CA ASN A 188 0.46 -28.96 4.40
C ASN A 188 0.46 -28.39 2.98
N GLY A 189 1.58 -27.77 2.58
CA GLY A 189 1.77 -27.23 1.24
C GLY A 189 1.38 -25.76 1.06
N SER A 190 1.15 -25.02 2.15
CA SER A 190 1.05 -23.55 2.05
C SER A 190 2.38 -22.96 1.57
N VAL A 191 2.30 -22.06 0.60
CA VAL A 191 3.45 -21.37 0.00
C VAL A 191 3.19 -19.88 0.02
N TRP A 192 4.26 -19.09 -0.09
CA TRP A 192 4.14 -17.66 -0.31
C TRP A 192 3.51 -17.38 -1.68
N GLU A 193 2.52 -16.51 -1.70
CA GLU A 193 1.86 -16.01 -2.89
C GLU A 193 2.13 -14.52 -3.05
N VAL A 194 2.39 -14.10 -4.29
CA VAL A 194 2.50 -12.69 -4.65
C VAL A 194 1.14 -12.22 -5.19
N LYS A 195 0.62 -11.14 -4.64
CA LYS A 195 -0.55 -10.44 -5.17
C LYS A 195 -0.13 -9.07 -5.66
N GLN A 196 -0.62 -8.71 -6.83
CA GLN A 196 -0.51 -7.37 -7.39
C GLN A 196 -1.83 -7.04 -8.06
N LEU A 197 -2.44 -5.94 -7.65
CA LEU A 197 -3.75 -5.54 -8.15
C LEU A 197 -3.89 -4.01 -8.24
N ASP A 198 -4.62 -3.57 -9.25
CA ASP A 198 -5.10 -2.20 -9.34
C ASP A 198 -6.24 -2.02 -8.32
N VAL A 199 -6.01 -1.15 -7.33
CA VAL A 199 -6.96 -0.80 -6.26
C VAL A 199 -7.67 0.54 -6.50
N THR A 200 -7.45 1.20 -7.64
CA THR A 200 -7.94 2.55 -7.94
C THR A 200 -9.46 2.66 -7.80
N SER A 201 -10.21 1.70 -8.34
CA SER A 201 -11.67 1.72 -8.29
C SER A 201 -12.17 1.64 -6.85
N GLY A 202 -12.99 2.62 -6.45
CA GLY A 202 -13.56 2.74 -5.10
C GLY A 202 -12.80 3.71 -4.20
N LEU A 203 -11.56 4.06 -4.53
CA LEU A 203 -10.79 5.07 -3.80
C LEU A 203 -11.13 6.47 -4.33
N GLN A 204 -11.25 7.42 -3.41
CA GLN A 204 -11.39 8.83 -3.69
C GLN A 204 -10.04 9.51 -3.39
N PHE A 205 -9.50 10.22 -4.37
CA PHE A 205 -8.24 10.93 -4.23
C PHE A 205 -8.37 12.10 -3.25
N GLY A 206 -7.34 12.34 -2.44
CA GLY A 206 -7.35 13.31 -1.35
C GLY A 206 -7.90 12.78 -0.02
N GLN A 207 -8.24 11.49 0.08
CA GLN A 207 -8.75 10.87 1.30
C GLN A 207 -7.70 9.98 1.98
N THR A 208 -7.97 9.67 3.24
CA THR A 208 -7.20 8.71 4.04
C THR A 208 -7.93 7.37 4.09
N TYR A 209 -7.15 6.29 4.09
CA TYR A 209 -7.62 4.91 4.16
C TYR A 209 -6.72 4.09 5.06
N THR A 210 -7.16 2.87 5.37
CA THR A 210 -6.34 1.91 6.10
C THR A 210 -6.25 0.60 5.35
N LEU A 211 -5.04 0.15 5.03
CA LEU A 211 -4.80 -1.22 4.56
C LEU A 211 -4.78 -2.14 5.78
N ARG A 212 -5.55 -3.23 5.73
CA ARG A 212 -5.65 -4.22 6.81
C ARG A 212 -5.38 -5.63 6.31
N PHE A 213 -4.54 -6.34 7.05
CA PHE A 213 -4.46 -7.79 7.07
C PHE A 213 -5.15 -8.28 8.34
N GLY A 214 -6.23 -9.03 8.20
CA GLY A 214 -7.04 -9.52 9.31
C GLY A 214 -7.06 -11.04 9.34
N VAL A 215 -7.06 -11.60 10.55
CA VAL A 215 -7.19 -13.04 10.77
C VAL A 215 -8.08 -13.29 11.97
N VAL A 216 -8.90 -14.33 11.89
CA VAL A 216 -9.65 -14.84 13.04
C VAL A 216 -9.56 -16.34 13.07
N LYS A 217 -9.54 -16.88 14.28
CA LYS A 217 -9.54 -18.30 14.57
C LYS A 217 -10.23 -18.58 15.89
N ASN A 218 -11.10 -19.57 15.92
CA ASN A 218 -11.80 -19.94 17.16
C ASN A 218 -11.81 -21.44 17.47
N VAL A 219 -11.20 -22.25 16.60
CA VAL A 219 -11.23 -23.71 16.69
C VAL A 219 -9.87 -24.36 16.63
N ASP A 220 -8.93 -23.78 15.89
CA ASP A 220 -7.57 -24.29 15.70
C ASP A 220 -6.63 -23.15 15.28
N GLU A 221 -5.39 -23.46 14.94
CA GLU A 221 -4.41 -22.49 14.50
C GLU A 221 -4.59 -22.11 13.01
N LEU A 222 -4.61 -20.80 12.79
CA LEU A 222 -4.49 -20.18 11.47
C LEU A 222 -3.35 -19.16 11.55
N LEU A 223 -2.30 -19.38 10.77
CA LEU A 223 -1.21 -18.43 10.61
C LEU A 223 -1.42 -17.65 9.31
N LEU A 224 -1.40 -16.32 9.38
CA LEU A 224 -1.32 -15.42 8.25
C LEU A 224 0.05 -14.75 8.28
N GLY A 225 0.89 -15.10 7.31
CA GLY A 225 2.15 -14.39 7.05
C GLY A 225 1.96 -13.31 6.00
N VAL A 226 2.64 -12.18 6.16
CA VAL A 226 2.60 -11.03 5.26
C VAL A 226 4.01 -10.47 5.11
N ASP A 227 4.41 -10.16 3.88
CA ASP A 227 5.69 -9.52 3.56
C ASP A 227 5.59 -8.66 2.29
N ASN A 228 6.60 -7.83 2.04
CA ASN A 228 6.81 -7.03 0.83
C ASN A 228 5.57 -6.25 0.38
N VAL A 229 4.89 -5.65 1.36
CA VAL A 229 3.71 -4.82 1.14
C VAL A 229 4.13 -3.48 0.55
N SER A 230 3.47 -3.10 -0.53
CA SER A 230 3.72 -1.87 -1.27
C SER A 230 2.39 -1.34 -1.81
N LEU A 231 2.16 -0.04 -1.64
CA LEU A 231 1.01 0.64 -2.20
C LEU A 231 1.48 1.87 -2.95
N ASP A 232 1.63 1.72 -4.25
CA ASP A 232 2.09 2.79 -5.11
C ASP A 232 0.92 3.55 -5.71
N TYR A 233 1.05 4.87 -5.83
CA TYR A 233 0.19 5.66 -6.71
C TYR A 233 0.97 6.30 -7.85
N VAL A 234 0.28 6.51 -8.96
CA VAL A 234 0.73 7.37 -10.06
C VAL A 234 -0.13 8.62 -10.02
N GLY A 235 0.47 9.80 -10.21
CA GLY A 235 -0.27 11.07 -10.21
C GLY A 235 -0.05 11.89 -11.48
N THR A 236 -0.91 12.88 -11.69
CA THR A 236 -0.67 13.89 -12.72
C THR A 236 0.44 14.84 -12.27
N VAL A 237 1.43 15.04 -13.14
CA VAL A 237 2.40 16.12 -12.98
C VAL A 237 1.73 17.39 -13.48
N VAL A 238 1.44 18.32 -12.58
CA VAL A 238 1.03 19.67 -12.97
C VAL A 238 2.29 20.38 -13.48
N ILE A 239 2.46 20.47 -14.79
CA ILE A 239 3.50 21.30 -15.38
C ILE A 239 3.05 22.76 -15.17
N PRO A 240 3.79 23.61 -14.46
CA PRO A 240 3.48 25.02 -14.42
C PRO A 240 3.54 25.53 -15.86
N GLU A 241 2.40 25.94 -16.41
CA GLU A 241 2.37 26.63 -17.68
C GLU A 241 3.23 27.88 -17.51
N THR A 242 4.40 27.87 -18.15
CA THR A 242 5.36 28.95 -18.07
C THR A 242 4.71 30.15 -18.73
N ASN A 243 4.05 31.02 -17.95
CA ASN A 243 3.41 32.28 -18.35
C ASN A 243 3.61 32.58 -19.84
N THR A 244 2.81 31.96 -20.70
CA THR A 244 2.98 32.05 -22.16
C THR A 244 2.85 33.51 -22.60
N ALA A 245 2.13 34.30 -21.80
CA ALA A 245 2.09 35.76 -21.88
C ALA A 245 3.50 36.38 -21.85
N GLY A 246 4.38 36.02 -20.91
CA GLY A 246 5.72 36.58 -20.79
C GLY A 246 6.61 36.36 -22.02
N LEU A 247 6.50 35.19 -22.66
CA LEU A 247 7.22 34.86 -23.89
C LEU A 247 6.65 35.55 -25.14
N MET A 248 5.36 35.93 -25.14
CA MET A 248 4.75 36.68 -26.24
C MET A 248 5.12 38.17 -26.25
N TRP A 249 5.48 38.77 -25.10
CA TRP A 249 5.87 40.20 -25.03
C TRP A 249 7.35 40.46 -25.42
N LEU A 250 8.22 39.47 -25.27
CA LEU A 250 9.65 39.56 -25.61
C LEU A 250 9.95 39.99 -27.07
N PRO A 251 9.30 39.42 -28.11
CA PRO A 251 9.51 39.85 -29.48
C PRO A 251 8.96 41.26 -29.77
N MET A 252 7.93 41.72 -29.04
CA MET A 252 7.35 43.06 -29.23
C MET A 252 8.25 44.18 -28.68
N LEU A 253 8.92 43.94 -27.54
CA LEU A 253 9.90 44.87 -26.97
C LEU A 253 11.16 45.02 -27.85
N LEU A 254 11.61 43.91 -28.46
CA LEU A 254 12.75 43.91 -29.38
C LEU A 254 12.47 44.66 -30.69
N MET A 255 11.22 44.61 -31.20
CA MET A 255 10.84 45.39 -32.39
C MET A 255 10.60 46.88 -32.09
N GLY A 256 10.13 47.25 -30.90
CA GLY A 256 9.95 48.65 -30.49
C GLY A 256 11.26 49.41 -30.29
N GLY A 257 12.29 48.75 -29.74
CA GLY A 257 13.60 49.39 -29.45
C GLY A 257 14.40 49.80 -30.70
N MET A 258 14.27 49.06 -31.81
CA MET A 258 14.97 49.39 -33.05
C MET A 258 14.38 50.59 -33.81
N GLY A 259 13.11 50.94 -33.56
CA GLY A 259 12.46 52.10 -34.17
C GLY A 259 12.94 53.44 -33.59
N LEU A 260 13.27 53.46 -32.30
CA LEU A 260 13.67 54.68 -31.58
C LEU A 260 15.14 55.07 -31.83
N LEU A 261 16.02 54.10 -32.05
CA LEU A 261 17.45 54.36 -32.32
C LEU A 261 17.72 54.99 -33.70
N ARG A 262 16.77 54.91 -34.65
CA ARG A 262 16.89 55.57 -35.96
C ARG A 262 16.60 57.07 -35.94
N ARG A 263 15.94 57.60 -34.91
CA ARG A 263 15.58 59.03 -34.84
C ARG A 263 16.62 59.93 -34.17
N TYR A 264 17.62 59.36 -33.49
CA TYR A 264 18.59 60.14 -32.71
C TYR A 264 19.84 60.60 -33.49
N LYS A 265 19.99 60.25 -34.77
CA LYS A 265 21.20 60.57 -35.58
C LYS A 265 21.03 61.72 -36.60
N ALA A 266 19.96 62.51 -36.51
CA ALA A 266 19.74 63.63 -37.43
C ALA A 266 19.51 64.95 -36.69
N GLN A 267 20.56 65.50 -36.07
CA GLN A 267 20.62 66.95 -35.84
C GLN A 267 22.04 67.47 -36.13
N PRO A 268 22.23 68.27 -37.20
CA PRO A 268 23.48 68.98 -37.42
C PRO A 268 23.63 70.13 -36.40
N ARG A 269 24.84 70.26 -35.83
CA ARG A 269 25.24 71.41 -35.03
C ARG A 269 25.82 72.49 -35.97
N THR A 270 25.25 73.69 -35.93
CA THR A 270 25.88 74.96 -36.34
C THR A 270 25.56 75.99 -35.26
N PRO A 271 26.48 76.91 -34.96
CA PRO A 271 26.67 78.08 -35.83
C PRO A 271 27.94 78.02 -36.67
#